data_AF-A0A3E0MZN3-F1
#
_entry.id   AF-A0A3E0MZN3-F1
#
_cell.length_a   1.000
_cell.length_b   1.000
_cell.length_c   1.000
_cell.angle_alpha   90.00
_cell.angle_beta   90.00
_cell.angle_gamma   90.00
#
_symmetry.space_group_name_H-M   'P 1'
#
loop_
_entity.id
_entity.type
_entity.pdbx_description
1 polymer ?
#
loop_
_entity_poly.entity_id
_entity_poly.type
_entity_poly.pdbx_seq_one_letter_code
_entity_poly.pdbx_strand_id
1 'polypeptide(L)'
;MSFIAHDSLICPIDGLALLLEDNSVFCSNGHQYDIGKPGYVNLLSVQHKRSKAPGDSKEMVRARTAFLSMGFYDPIAQHLADTISAQHQSELTLVDAGCGDGFYAEKIDSLTDTKLHL
;
A
#
# COMPACT_ATOMS: atom_id res chain seq x y z
N MET A 1 3.37 -10.69 7.06
CA MET A 1 3.09 -10.78 5.61
C MET A 1 4.43 -10.72 4.89
N SER A 2 4.57 -11.43 3.78
CA SER A 2 5.75 -11.34 2.92
C SER A 2 5.59 -10.12 2.01
N PHE A 3 6.64 -9.32 1.83
CA PHE A 3 6.64 -8.22 0.89
C PHE A 3 6.68 -8.78 -0.53
N ILE A 4 5.80 -8.29 -1.40
CA ILE A 4 5.76 -8.68 -2.82
C ILE A 4 6.21 -7.46 -3.63
N ALA A 5 7.30 -7.62 -4.38
CA ALA A 5 7.75 -6.57 -5.29
C ALA A 5 6.95 -6.64 -6.59
N HIS A 6 6.46 -5.48 -7.05
CA HIS A 6 5.84 -5.32 -8.36
C HIS A 6 6.82 -4.66 -9.33
N ASP A 7 6.80 -5.04 -10.61
CA ASP A 7 7.74 -4.54 -11.63
C ASP A 7 7.66 -3.02 -11.86
N SER A 8 6.56 -2.39 -11.44
CA SER A 8 6.38 -0.93 -11.47
C SER A 8 7.01 -0.21 -10.28
N LEU A 9 7.59 -0.92 -9.31
CA LEU A 9 8.26 -0.32 -8.17
C LEU A 9 9.60 0.26 -8.60
N ILE A 10 9.78 1.57 -8.38
CA ILE A 10 10.95 2.32 -8.83
C ILE A 10 11.69 2.99 -7.68
N CYS A 11 12.99 3.20 -7.87
CA CYS A 11 13.84 3.91 -6.94
C CYS A 11 13.45 5.38 -6.90
N PRO A 12 13.16 5.97 -5.73
CA PRO A 12 12.82 7.38 -5.60
C PRO A 12 14.00 8.33 -5.87
N ILE A 13 15.23 7.82 -6.01
CA ILE A 13 16.43 8.65 -6.24
C ILE A 13 16.75 8.75 -7.73
N ASP A 14 16.72 7.64 -8.46
CA ASP A 14 17.15 7.58 -9.87
C ASP A 14 16.08 7.05 -10.84
N GLY A 15 14.92 6.63 -10.34
CA GLY A 15 13.80 6.13 -11.17
C GLY A 15 14.01 4.74 -11.76
N LEU A 16 15.11 4.05 -11.43
CA LEU A 16 15.37 2.69 -11.91
C LEU A 16 14.51 1.65 -11.17
N ALA A 17 14.23 0.52 -11.80
CA ALA A 17 13.47 -0.57 -11.21
C ALA A 17 14.10 -1.05 -9.89
N LEU A 18 13.25 -1.35 -8.90
CA LEU A 18 13.65 -1.95 -7.64
C LEU A 18 13.45 -3.47 -7.69
N LEU A 19 14.54 -4.21 -7.54
CA LEU A 19 14.55 -5.67 -7.48
C LEU A 19 14.57 -6.14 -6.03
N LEU A 20 13.83 -7.20 -5.73
CA LEU A 20 13.81 -7.84 -4.42
C LEU A 20 14.97 -8.83 -4.29
N GLU A 21 15.76 -8.70 -3.22
CA GLU A 21 16.76 -9.67 -2.80
C GLU A 21 16.73 -9.80 -1.27
N ASP A 22 16.53 -11.03 -0.79
CA ASP A 22 16.34 -11.35 0.63
C ASP A 22 15.28 -10.46 1.31
N ASN A 23 15.71 -9.58 2.22
CA ASN A 23 14.88 -8.66 2.99
C ASN A 23 15.10 -7.19 2.56
N SER A 24 15.46 -6.96 1.30
CA SER A 24 15.71 -5.63 0.77
C SER A 24 15.27 -5.49 -0.68
N VAL A 25 14.98 -4.27 -1.08
CA VAL A 25 14.84 -3.92 -2.49
C VAL A 25 15.94 -2.97 -2.91
N PHE A 26 16.48 -3.14 -4.12
CA PHE A 26 17.59 -2.33 -4.61
C PHE A 26 17.50 -2.03 -6.11
N CYS A 27 18.07 -0.90 -6.52
CA CYS A 27 18.24 -0.58 -7.94
C CYS A 27 19.64 -0.94 -8.45
N SER A 28 19.84 -1.00 -9.76
CA SER A 28 21.15 -1.33 -10.37
C SER A 28 22.28 -0.34 -10.03
N ASN A 29 21.96 0.88 -9.57
CA ASN A 29 22.96 1.85 -9.09
C ASN A 29 23.35 1.67 -7.61
N GLY A 30 22.78 0.67 -6.92
CA GLY A 30 23.14 0.32 -5.54
C GLY A 30 22.36 1.05 -4.44
N HIS A 31 21.32 1.83 -4.74
CA HIS A 31 20.39 2.30 -3.70
C HIS A 31 19.57 1.14 -3.17
N GLN A 32 19.59 0.92 -1.85
CA GLN A 32 18.94 -0.20 -1.17
C GLN A 32 17.98 0.29 -0.08
N TYR A 33 16.88 -0.44 0.09
CA TYR A 33 15.84 -0.18 1.09
C TYR A 33 15.46 -1.48 1.80
N ASP A 34 15.60 -1.48 3.12
CA ASP A 34 15.26 -2.66 3.93
C ASP A 34 13.74 -2.83 4.05
N ILE A 35 13.29 -4.08 4.00
CA ILE A 35 11.93 -4.47 4.34
C ILE A 35 11.82 -4.52 5.86
N GLY A 36 10.95 -3.68 6.42
CA GLY A 36 10.70 -3.65 7.86
C GLY A 36 9.98 -4.91 8.34
N LYS A 37 10.09 -5.21 9.64
CA LYS A 37 9.37 -6.35 10.27
C LYS A 37 7.87 -6.42 9.94
N PRO A 38 7.13 -5.30 9.81
CA PRO A 38 5.71 -5.35 9.45
C PRO A 38 5.45 -5.73 7.98
N GLY A 39 6.50 -5.82 7.15
CA GLY A 39 6.41 -6.24 5.75
C GLY A 39 6.31 -5.11 4.72
N TYR A 40 6.70 -3.88 5.07
CA TYR A 40 6.71 -2.73 4.14
C TYR A 40 8.12 -2.16 3.95
N VAL A 41 8.33 -1.47 2.83
CA VAL A 41 9.57 -0.76 2.50
C VAL A 41 9.35 0.75 2.67
N ASN A 42 10.28 1.44 3.35
CA ASN A 42 10.24 2.90 3.46
C ASN A 42 11.06 3.55 2.33
N LEU A 43 10.37 4.14 1.36
CA LEU A 43 10.97 4.82 0.21
C LEU A 43 11.15 6.34 0.41
N LEU A 44 10.90 6.88 1.61
CA LEU A 44 11.13 8.30 1.88
C LEU A 44 12.64 8.61 1.95
N SER A 45 13.06 9.65 1.23
CA SER A 45 14.44 10.13 1.31
C SER A 45 14.78 10.57 2.73
N VAL A 46 16.04 10.36 3.14
CA VAL A 46 16.50 10.64 4.52
C VAL A 46 16.25 12.10 4.92
N GLN A 47 16.28 13.02 3.95
CA GLN A 47 16.05 14.46 4.13
C GLN A 47 14.58 14.80 4.45
N HIS A 48 13.63 13.95 4.08
CA HIS A 48 12.20 14.14 4.32
C HIS A 48 11.66 13.33 5.50
N LYS A 49 12.50 12.54 6.19
CA LYS A 49 12.07 11.69 7.33
C LYS A 49 11.56 12.48 8.55
N ARG A 50 11.85 13.78 8.66
CA ARG A 50 11.52 14.60 9.84
C ARG A 50 10.87 15.93 9.42
N SER A 51 9.66 15.85 8.85
CA SER A 51 8.82 17.05 8.74
C SER A 51 8.55 17.63 10.13
N LYS A 52 8.63 18.95 10.26
CA LYS A 52 8.23 19.69 11.48
C LYS A 52 6.71 19.68 11.70
N ALA A 53 5.94 19.33 10.67
CA ALA A 53 4.52 19.05 10.72
C ALA A 53 4.32 17.56 10.34
N PRO A 54 4.43 16.62 11.30
CA PRO A 54 4.01 15.25 11.02
C PRO A 54 2.53 15.27 10.62
N GLY A 55 2.12 14.32 9.77
CA GLY A 55 0.73 14.17 9.33
C GLY A 55 -0.20 13.75 10.48
N ASP A 56 -0.96 12.68 10.28
CA ASP A 56 -1.88 12.20 11.31
C ASP A 56 -1.16 11.82 12.63
N SER A 57 -1.69 12.28 13.76
CA SER A 57 -1.24 11.82 15.08
C SER A 57 -1.69 10.37 15.33
N LYS A 58 -1.11 9.71 16.34
CA LYS A 58 -1.54 8.35 16.73
C LYS A 58 -3.01 8.31 17.15
N GLU A 59 -3.49 9.36 17.79
CA GLU A 59 -4.88 9.52 18.21
C GLU A 59 -5.80 9.68 17.00
N MET A 60 -5.40 10.45 16.00
CA MET A 60 -6.14 10.61 14.75
C MET A 60 -6.23 9.29 13.98
N VAL A 61 -5.13 8.55 13.88
CA VAL A 61 -5.12 7.22 13.26
C VAL A 61 -6.09 6.28 13.97
N ARG A 62 -6.03 6.18 15.30
CA ARG A 62 -6.95 5.35 16.09
C ARG A 62 -8.42 5.75 15.92
N ALA A 63 -8.71 7.05 15.91
CA ALA A 63 -10.06 7.55 15.71
C ALA A 63 -10.59 7.18 14.32
N ARG A 64 -9.75 7.28 13.27
CA ARG A 64 -10.09 6.86 11.91
C ARG A 64 -10.39 5.36 11.87
N THR A 65 -9.49 4.51 12.39
CA THR A 65 -9.70 3.06 12.42
C THR A 65 -10.99 2.70 13.17
N ALA A 66 -11.27 3.33 14.32
CA ALA A 66 -12.48 3.10 15.10
C ALA A 66 -13.76 3.54 14.36
N PHE A 67 -13.71 4.64 13.62
CA PHE A 67 -14.84 5.07 12.80
C PHE A 67 -15.07 4.11 11.62
N LEU A 68 -14.02 3.69 10.92
CA LEU A 68 -14.10 2.78 9.79
C LEU A 68 -14.65 1.40 10.21
N SER A 69 -14.28 0.91 11.40
CA SER A 69 -14.80 -0.36 11.93
C SER A 69 -16.28 -0.33 12.31
N MET A 70 -16.91 0.84 12.42
CA MET A 70 -18.37 0.96 12.58
C MET A 70 -19.15 0.71 11.29
N GLY A 71 -18.46 0.55 10.15
CA GLY A 71 -19.08 0.19 8.87
C GLY A 71 -19.74 1.35 8.13
N PHE A 72 -19.62 2.59 8.61
CA PHE A 72 -20.21 3.75 7.93
C PHE A 72 -19.71 3.93 6.49
N TYR A 73 -18.48 3.49 6.21
CA TYR A 73 -17.86 3.57 4.89
C TYR A 73 -17.91 2.26 4.10
N ASP A 74 -18.54 1.21 4.63
CA ASP A 74 -18.74 -0.05 3.91
C ASP A 74 -19.45 0.14 2.56
N PRO A 75 -20.46 1.02 2.40
CA PRO A 75 -21.07 1.28 1.10
C PRO A 75 -20.09 1.81 0.04
N ILE A 76 -19.07 2.56 0.46
CA ILE A 76 -18.02 3.07 -0.45
C ILE A 76 -17.14 1.91 -0.89
N ALA A 77 -16.68 1.08 0.06
CA ALA A 77 -15.85 -0.08 -0.24
C ALA A 77 -16.57 -1.08 -1.16
N GLN A 78 -17.87 -1.32 -0.93
CA GLN A 78 -18.69 -2.15 -1.80
C GLN A 78 -18.74 -1.60 -3.22
N HIS A 79 -18.98 -0.30 -3.39
CA HIS A 79 -19.04 0.30 -4.72
C HIS A 79 -17.70 0.19 -5.48
N LEU A 80 -16.58 0.31 -4.78
CA LEU A 80 -15.25 0.10 -5.35
C LEU A 80 -15.06 -1.37 -5.77
N ALA A 81 -15.45 -2.33 -4.93
CA ALA A 81 -15.37 -3.75 -5.24
C ALA A 81 -16.24 -4.13 -6.46
N ASP A 82 -17.45 -3.58 -6.55
CA ASP A 82 -18.34 -3.79 -7.71
C ASP A 82 -17.71 -3.22 -8.99
N THR A 83 -17.10 -2.03 -8.91
CA THR A 83 -16.43 -1.37 -10.04
C THR A 83 -15.23 -2.17 -10.55
N ILE A 84 -14.46 -2.75 -9.62
CA ILE A 84 -13.32 -3.60 -9.93
C ILE A 84 -13.80 -4.93 -10.55
N SER A 85 -14.82 -5.56 -9.97
CA SER A 85 -15.39 -6.81 -10.47
C SER A 85 -16.00 -6.66 -11.87
N ALA A 86 -16.52 -5.48 -12.20
CA ALA A 86 -17.04 -5.15 -13.52
C ALA A 86 -15.96 -5.05 -14.63
N GLN A 87 -14.67 -5.06 -14.29
CA GLN A 87 -13.60 -5.11 -15.29
C GLN A 87 -13.52 -6.47 -16.01
N HIS A 88 -14.23 -7.50 -15.50
CA HIS A 88 -14.27 -8.86 -16.07
C HIS A 88 -12.88 -9.48 -16.31
N GLN A 89 -11.90 -9.11 -15.48
CA GLN A 89 -10.57 -9.71 -15.48
C GLN A 89 -10.47 -10.75 -14.37
N SER A 90 -9.76 -11.85 -14.61
CA SER A 90 -9.53 -12.88 -13.60
C SER A 90 -8.50 -12.47 -12.55
N GLU A 91 -7.65 -11.50 -12.89
CA GLU A 91 -6.53 -11.05 -12.07
C GLU A 91 -6.22 -9.58 -12.36
N LEU A 92 -5.96 -8.78 -11.32
CA LEU A 92 -5.72 -7.35 -11.42
C LEU A 92 -4.62 -6.92 -10.43
N THR A 93 -3.75 -6.01 -10.85
CA THR A 93 -2.91 -5.24 -9.91
C THR A 93 -3.64 -3.97 -9.52
N LEU A 94 -3.82 -3.74 -8.23
CA LEU A 94 -4.45 -2.54 -7.68
C LEU A 94 -3.46 -1.78 -6.80
N VAL A 95 -3.42 -0.46 -6.93
CA VAL A 95 -2.63 0.43 -6.07
C VAL A 95 -3.56 1.33 -5.29
N ASP A 96 -3.56 1.20 -3.96
CA ASP A 96 -4.28 2.09 -3.05
C ASP A 96 -3.37 3.26 -2.61
N ALA A 97 -3.46 4.36 -3.34
CA ALA A 97 -2.69 5.55 -3.06
C ALA A 97 -3.27 6.31 -1.85
N GLY A 98 -2.50 6.36 -0.76
CA GLY A 98 -2.98 6.92 0.49
C GLY A 98 -3.81 5.93 1.31
N CYS A 99 -3.48 4.64 1.23
CA CYS A 99 -4.19 3.52 1.85
C CYS A 99 -4.38 3.61 3.38
N GLY A 100 -3.67 4.49 4.08
CA GLY A 100 -3.79 4.66 5.52
C GLY A 100 -3.43 3.38 6.27
N ASP A 101 -4.41 2.82 7.00
CA ASP A 101 -4.30 1.55 7.72
C ASP A 101 -4.73 0.33 6.89
N GLY A 102 -5.07 0.51 5.61
CA GLY A 102 -5.38 -0.56 4.65
C GLY A 102 -6.86 -0.95 4.57
N PHE A 103 -7.77 -0.20 5.21
CA PHE A 103 -9.19 -0.54 5.29
C PHE A 103 -9.84 -0.86 3.94
N TYR A 104 -9.62 -0.02 2.92
CA TYR A 104 -10.28 -0.21 1.62
C TYR A 104 -9.71 -1.40 0.86
N ALA A 105 -8.39 -1.55 0.82
CA ALA A 105 -7.74 -2.68 0.18
C ALA A 105 -8.24 -4.02 0.78
N GLU A 106 -8.29 -4.11 2.12
CA GLU A 106 -8.80 -5.30 2.82
C GLU A 106 -10.27 -5.57 2.52
N LYS A 107 -11.12 -4.53 2.56
CA LYS A 107 -12.55 -4.67 2.25
C LYS A 107 -12.78 -5.11 0.81
N ILE A 108 -12.12 -4.46 -0.15
CA ILE A 108 -12.25 -4.79 -1.57
C ILE A 108 -11.83 -6.24 -1.82
N ASP A 109 -10.66 -6.67 -1.31
CA ASP A 109 -10.17 -8.05 -1.45
C ASP A 109 -11.16 -9.07 -0.89
N SER A 110 -11.82 -8.77 0.23
CA SER A 110 -12.84 -9.64 0.81
C SER A 110 -14.20 -9.65 0.09
N LEU A 111 -14.47 -8.65 -0.75
CA LEU A 111 -15.76 -8.44 -1.43
C LEU A 111 -15.74 -8.81 -2.91
N THR A 112 -14.57 -9.10 -3.48
CA THR A 112 -14.43 -9.48 -4.89
C THR A 112 -13.94 -10.91 -5.04
N ASP A 113 -14.41 -11.58 -6.10
CA ASP A 113 -13.85 -12.86 -6.54
C ASP A 113 -12.65 -12.68 -7.50
N THR A 114 -12.32 -11.43 -7.86
CA THR A 114 -11.15 -11.11 -8.69
C THR A 114 -9.89 -11.33 -7.88
N LYS A 115 -8.91 -12.05 -8.42
CA LYS A 115 -7.61 -12.17 -7.74
C LYS A 115 -6.89 -10.82 -7.80
N LEU A 116 -6.71 -10.17 -6.66
CA LEU A 116 -6.01 -8.89 -6.57
C LEU A 116 -4.54 -9.08 -6.17
N HIS A 117 -3.66 -8.36 -6.86
CA HIS A 117 -2.30 -8.06 -6.41
C HIS A 117 -2.30 -6.65 -5.85
N LEU A 118 -2.29 -6.57 -4.52
CA LEU A 118 -2.28 -5.32 -3.74
C LEU A 118 -0.86 -4.97 -3.27
#